data_AF-A0A0A1PY97-F1
#
_entry.id   AF-A0A0A1PY97-F1
#
_cell.length_a   1.000
_cell.length_b   1.000
_cell.length_c   1.000
_cell.angle_alpha   90.00
_cell.angle_beta   90.00
_cell.angle_gamma   90.00
#
_symmetry.space_group_name_H-M   'P 1'
#
loop_
_entity.id
_entity.type
_entity.pdbx_description
1 polymer ?
#
loop_
_entity_poly.entity_id
_entity_poly.type
_entity_poly.pdbx_seq_one_letter_code
_entity_poly.pdbx_strand_id
1 'polypeptide(L)' 'MPEALLDVVDECVRNGRRRSEIAAFLAREYGLDAGSITRLLAAHGARAAGRTRGASDRRGPPPLDRYAPVA' A
#
# COMPACT_ATOMS: atom_id res chain seq x y z
N MET A 1 -17.39 8.32 -3.35
CA MET A 1 -17.73 6.87 -3.32
C MET A 1 -16.61 5.90 -3.72
N PRO A 2 -15.32 6.27 -3.92
CA PRO A 2 -14.23 5.28 -3.99
C PRO A 2 -13.61 4.94 -2.62
N GLU A 3 -13.75 5.80 -1.59
CA GLU A 3 -13.12 5.54 -0.29
C GLU A 3 -13.73 4.34 0.46
N ALA A 4 -15.06 4.20 0.45
CA ALA A 4 -15.73 3.10 1.16
C ALA A 4 -15.34 1.71 0.60
N LEU A 5 -15.14 1.60 -0.72
CA LEU A 5 -14.69 0.35 -1.35
C LEU A 5 -13.23 0.03 -1.02
N LEU A 6 -12.39 1.04 -0.82
CA LEU A 6 -11.01 0.85 -0.38
C LEU A 6 -10.94 0.31 1.05
N ASP A 7 -11.84 0.75 1.93
CA ASP A 7 -11.92 0.23 3.30
C ASP A 7 -12.34 -1.25 3.31
N VAL A 8 -13.29 -1.63 2.45
CA VAL A 8 -13.70 -3.04 2.25
C VAL A 8 -12.52 -3.89 1.74
N VAL A 9 -11.73 -3.37 0.81
CA VAL A 9 -10.52 -4.06 0.33
C VAL A 9 -9.48 -4.20 1.43
N ASP A 10 -9.24 -3.15 2.22
CA ASP A 10 -8.29 -3.19 3.35
C ASP A 10 -8.73 -4.22 4.41
N GLU A 11 -10.02 -4.29 4.72
CA GLU A 11 -10.59 -5.31 5.61
C GLU A 11 -10.39 -6.73 5.05
N CYS A 12 -10.67 -6.94 3.77
CA CYS A 12 -10.46 -8.25 3.14
C CYS A 12 -8.98 -8.69 3.18
N VAL A 13 -8.05 -7.76 2.95
CA VAL A 13 -6.61 -8.02 3.04
C VAL A 13 -6.20 -8.34 4.48
N ARG A 14 -6.71 -7.60 5.47
CA ARG A 14 -6.46 -7.89 6.90
C ARG A 14 -6.99 -9.26 7.32
N ASN A 15 -8.11 -9.69 6.74
CA ASN A 15 -8.67 -11.03 6.92
C ASN A 15 -7.90 -12.12 6.17
N GLY A 16 -6.80 -11.79 5.47
CA GLY A 16 -5.93 -12.75 4.80
C GLY A 16 -6.45 -13.22 3.43
N ARG A 17 -7.48 -12.58 2.87
CA ARG A 17 -7.99 -12.96 1.54
C ARG A 17 -6.97 -12.62 0.46
N ARG A 18 -6.85 -13.51 -0.54
CA ARG A 18 -5.99 -13.28 -1.71
C ARG A 18 -6.61 -12.25 -2.65
N ARG A 19 -5.78 -11.54 -3.43
CA ARG A 19 -6.25 -10.54 -4.41
C ARG A 19 -7.30 -11.08 -5.38
N SER A 20 -7.19 -12.34 -5.80
CA SER A 20 -8.17 -13.01 -6.67
C SER A 20 -9.53 -13.21 -5.98
N GLU A 21 -9.54 -13.54 -4.69
CA GLU A 21 -10.76 -13.70 -3.90
C GLU A 21 -11.45 -12.36 -3.66
N ILE A 22 -10.66 -11.31 -3.40
CA ILE A 22 -11.16 -9.94 -3.25
C ILE A 22 -11.77 -9.45 -4.57
N ALA A 23 -11.12 -9.71 -5.70
CA ALA A 23 -11.64 -9.36 -7.01
C ALA A 23 -12.98 -10.07 -7.29
N ALA A 24 -13.06 -11.37 -7.00
CA ALA A 24 -14.30 -12.13 -7.16
C ALA A 24 -15.42 -11.64 -6.24
N PHE A 25 -15.10 -11.30 -4.99
CA PHE A 25 -16.04 -10.71 -4.04
C PHE A 25 -16.58 -9.36 -4.53
N LEU A 26 -15.70 -8.46 -4.97
CA LEU A 26 -16.07 -7.14 -5.49
C LEU A 26 -16.94 -7.22 -6.76
N ALA A 27 -16.64 -8.16 -7.65
CA ALA A 27 -17.44 -8.38 -8.85
C ALA A 27 -18.84 -8.91 -8.50
N ARG A 28 -18.96 -9.80 -7.50
CA ARG A 28 -20.23 -10.45 -7.12
C ARG A 28 -21.12 -9.56 -6.26
N GLU A 29 -20.57 -8.94 -5.22
CA GLU A 29 -21.35 -8.20 -4.23
C GLU A 29 -21.63 -6.75 -4.66
N TYR A 30 -20.71 -6.15 -5.42
CA TYR A 30 -20.79 -4.75 -5.82
C TYR A 30 -20.96 -4.56 -7.34
N GLY A 31 -21.02 -5.65 -8.11
CA GLY A 31 -21.21 -5.60 -9.56
C GLY A 31 -20.08 -4.88 -10.31
N LEU A 32 -18.87 -4.82 -9.72
CA LEU A 32 -17.77 -4.06 -10.30
C LEU A 32 -17.15 -4.79 -11.50
N ASP A 33 -16.81 -4.02 -12.54
CA ASP A 33 -16.07 -4.53 -13.68
C ASP A 33 -14.59 -4.72 -13.36
N ALA A 34 -13.92 -5.55 -14.18
CA ALA A 34 -12.51 -5.88 -13.98
C ALA A 34 -11.57 -4.65 -14.01
N GLY A 35 -11.90 -3.62 -14.80
CA GLY A 35 -11.14 -2.38 -14.88
C GLY A 35 -11.25 -1.56 -13.59
N SER A 36 -12.47 -1.42 -13.05
CA SER A 36 -12.73 -0.77 -11.77
C SER A 36 -12.04 -1.49 -10.62
N ILE A 37 -12.12 -2.83 -10.57
CA ILE A 37 -11.43 -3.65 -9.56
C ILE A 37 -9.91 -3.46 -9.65
N THR A 38 -9.35 -3.47 -10.87
CA THR A 38 -7.91 -3.29 -11.08
C THR A 38 -7.44 -1.92 -10.58
N ARG A 39 -8.18 -0.85 -10.87
CA ARG A 39 -7.88 0.50 -10.37
C ARG A 39 -7.94 0.55 -8.84
N LEU A 40 -8.93 -0.11 -8.23
CA LEU A 40 -9.11 -0.13 -6.78
C LEU A 40 -7.96 -0.86 -6.07
N LEU A 41 -7.56 -2.02 -6.58
CA LEU A 41 -6.44 -2.79 -6.07
C LEU A 41 -5.08 -2.08 -6.28
N ALA A 42 -4.94 -1.33 -7.37
CA ALA A 42 -3.77 -0.50 -7.61
C ALA A 42 -3.69 0.67 -6.62
N ALA A 43 -4.81 1.37 -6.39
CA ALA A 43 -4.90 2.46 -5.41
C ALA A 43 -4.61 1.97 -3.97
N HIS A 44 -5.13 0.80 -3.59
CA HIS A 44 -4.81 0.16 -2.31
C HIS A 44 -3.30 -0.13 -2.19
N GLY A 45 -2.70 -0.69 -3.24
CA GLY A 45 -1.25 -0.96 -3.29
C GLY A 45 -0.40 0.31 -3.14
N ALA A 46 -0.76 1.40 -3.82
CA ALA A 46 -0.08 2.69 -3.71
C ALA A 46 -0.17 3.27 -2.28
N ARG A 47 -1.33 3.15 -1.63
CA ARG A 47 -1.54 3.58 -0.24
C ARG A 47 -0.76 2.73 0.77
N ALA A 48 -0.62 1.42 0.50
CA ALA A 48 0.21 0.54 1.31
C ALA A 48 1.71 0.86 1.14
N ALA A 49 2.17 1.10 -0.09
CA ALA A 49 3.57 1.45 -0.38
C ALA A 49 3.99 2.82 0.16
N GLY A 50 3.07 3.80 0.19
CA GLY A 50 3.32 5.09 0.83
C GLY A 50 3.57 4.99 2.34
N ARG A 51 2.94 4.03 3.02
CA ARG A 51 3.15 3.78 4.46
C ARG A 51 4.51 3.15 4.78
N THR A 52 5.05 2.30 3.90
CA THR A 52 6.37 1.70 4.10
C THR A 52 7.51 2.64 3.73
N ARG A 53 7.33 3.57 2.78
CA ARG A 53 8.37 4.53 2.39
C ARG A 53 8.64 5.61 3.47
N GLY A 54 7.64 5.95 4.29
CA GLY A 54 7.83 6.87 5.44
C GLY A 54 8.59 6.27 6.63
N ALA A 55 8.76 4.94 6.70
CA ALA A 55 9.47 4.29 7.81
C ALA A 55 10.98 4.20 7.62
N SER A 56 11.49 4.46 6.41
CA SER A 56 12.93 4.35 6.09
C SER A 56 13.68 5.70 6.12
N ASP A 57 12.97 6.82 6.25
CA ASP A 57 13.55 8.18 6.29
C ASP A 57 13.91 8.65 7.72
N ARG A 58 14.10 7.71 8.65
CA ARG A 58 14.69 7.97 9.99
C ARG A 58 16.10 7.39 10.15
N ARG A 59 16.81 7.12 9.05
CA ARG A 59 18.28 7.13 9.08
C ARG A 59 18.70 8.56 8.81
N GLY A 60 18.92 9.31 9.88
CA GLY A 60 19.52 10.65 9.81
C GLY A 60 20.85 10.62 9.05
N PRO A 61 21.35 11.79 8.60
CA PRO A 61 22.63 11.87 7.93
C PRO A 61 23.72 11.17 8.78
N PRO A 62 24.65 10.44 8.17
CA PRO A 62 25.74 9.81 8.91
C PRO A 62 26.48 10.86 9.75
N PRO A 63 26.89 10.55 10.99
CA PRO A 63 27.63 11.51 11.80
C PRO A 63 28.90 11.92 11.04
N LEU A 64 29.05 13.22 10.84
CA LEU A 64 30.29 13.84 10.38
C LEU A 64 31.31 13.77 11.51
N ASP A 65 31.86 12.59 11.81
CA ASP A 65 32.97 12.47 12.76
C ASP A 65 34.12 11.68 12.15
N ARG A 66 35.27 12.36 12.09
CA ARG A 66 36.63 11.85 11.94
C ARG A 66 37.06 11.33 10.57
N TYR A 67 37.48 12.27 9.73
CA TYR A 67 38.85 12.23 9.23
C TYR A 67 39.52 13.57 9.53
N ALA A 68 40.27 13.60 10.63
CA ALA A 68 41.26 14.64 10.89
C ALA A 68 42.34 14.59 9.79
N PRO A 69 42.86 15.73 9.31
CA PRO A 69 44.03 15.71 8.44
C PRO A 69 45.24 15.31 9.28
N VAL A 70 45.88 14.20 8.94
CA VAL A 70 47.26 13.97 9.37
C VAL A 70 48.13 14.79 8.43
N ALA A 71 48.78 15.81 8.99
CA ALA A 71 49.85 16.57 8.36
C ALA A 71 51.15 16.29 9.13
#